data_AF-A0A094ACR9-F1
#
_entry.id   AF-A0A094ACR9-F1
#
_cell.length_a   1.000
_cell.length_b   1.000
_cell.length_c   1.000
_cell.angle_alpha   90.00
_cell.angle_beta   90.00
_cell.angle_gamma   90.00
#
_symmetry.space_group_name_H-M   'P 1'
#
loop_
_entity.id
_entity.type
_entity.pdbx_description
1 polymer ?
#
loop_
_entity_poly.entity_id
_entity_poly.type
_entity_poly.pdbx_seq_one_letter_code
_entity_poly.pdbx_strand_id
1 'polypeptide(L)'
;PRAPRPRLTNSAPPPSAAADLLRIQHEAAIEDSTLDDLGDLLSSSPPPADPPVPVPEHDDNGRPISAGARERRLSEQQLVKMERGLSHGLESIRDAKRGIEKLEQAVSSTPPAVAKEVVAAPVGTVADVAGIAGAGWLVVVCS
;
A
#
# COMPACT_ATOMS: atom_id res chain seq x y z
N PRO A 1 60.65 -38.83 -5.57
CA PRO A 1 59.34 -38.37 -6.08
C PRO A 1 58.57 -37.58 -4.99
N ARG A 2 58.43 -36.26 -5.15
CA ARG A 2 57.68 -35.42 -4.20
C ARG A 2 56.20 -35.48 -4.55
N ALA A 3 55.36 -35.94 -3.62
CA ALA A 3 53.91 -35.96 -3.82
C ALA A 3 53.38 -34.52 -4.02
N PRO A 4 52.46 -34.29 -4.97
CA PRO A 4 51.85 -32.97 -5.16
C PRO A 4 51.06 -32.57 -3.92
N ARG A 5 51.30 -31.37 -3.40
CA ARG A 5 50.48 -30.83 -2.31
C ARG A 5 49.09 -30.48 -2.83
N PRO A 6 48.02 -30.79 -2.08
CA PRO A 6 46.66 -30.39 -2.45
C PRO A 6 46.57 -28.88 -2.64
N ARG A 7 45.83 -28.45 -3.66
CA ARG A 7 45.58 -27.02 -3.89
C ARG A 7 44.64 -26.51 -2.82
N LEU A 8 45.00 -25.40 -2.19
CA LEU A 8 44.15 -24.69 -1.24
C LEU A 8 42.98 -24.07 -2.02
N THR A 9 41.81 -24.69 -1.96
CA THR A 9 40.58 -24.13 -2.55
C THR A 9 39.86 -23.32 -1.48
N ASN A 10 39.64 -22.04 -1.73
CA ASN A 10 38.78 -21.22 -0.88
C ASN A 10 37.34 -21.74 -1.00
N SER A 11 36.87 -22.45 0.02
CA SER A 11 35.52 -22.99 0.10
C SER A 11 34.55 -22.07 0.84
N ALA A 12 34.96 -20.84 1.16
CA ALA A 12 34.08 -19.88 1.81
C ALA A 12 32.94 -19.52 0.85
N PRO A 13 31.67 -19.61 1.30
CA PRO A 13 30.54 -19.16 0.52
C PRO A 13 30.71 -17.68 0.15
N PRO A 14 30.49 -17.28 -1.11
CA PRO A 14 30.53 -15.88 -1.48
C PRO A 14 29.43 -15.12 -0.70
N PRO A 15 29.69 -13.86 -0.28
CA PRO A 15 28.67 -13.05 0.35
C PRO A 15 27.48 -12.89 -0.60
N SER A 16 26.29 -13.24 -0.10
CA SER A 16 25.04 -13.16 -0.87
C SER A 16 24.24 -11.95 -0.41
N ALA A 17 23.73 -11.16 -1.37
CA ALA A 17 22.82 -10.06 -1.08
C ALA A 17 21.57 -10.54 -0.32
N ALA A 18 21.06 -11.74 -0.61
CA ALA A 18 19.92 -12.30 0.11
C ALA A 18 20.25 -12.58 1.59
N ALA A 19 21.46 -13.06 1.88
CA ALA A 19 21.90 -13.29 3.26
C ALA A 19 22.10 -11.96 4.01
N ASP A 20 22.57 -10.93 3.33
CA ASP A 20 22.75 -9.59 3.91
C ASP A 20 21.40 -8.92 4.20
N LEU A 21 20.42 -9.04 3.29
CA LEU A 21 19.06 -8.55 3.50
C LEU A 21 18.36 -9.23 4.69
N LEU A 22 18.49 -10.56 4.81
CA LEU A 22 17.96 -11.29 5.97
C LEU A 22 18.63 -10.85 7.28
N ARG A 23 19.94 -10.58 7.26
CA ARG A 23 20.66 -10.06 8.42
C ARG A 23 20.13 -8.68 8.82
N ILE A 24 19.98 -7.77 7.86
CA ILE A 24 19.47 -6.41 8.09
C ILE A 24 18.04 -6.45 8.65
N GLN A 25 17.16 -7.29 8.10
CA GLN A 25 15.80 -7.45 8.61
C GLN A 25 15.76 -7.91 10.07
N HIS A 26 16.59 -8.89 10.41
CA HIS A 26 16.67 -9.43 11.77
C HIS A 26 17.31 -8.44 12.75
N GLU A 27 18.35 -7.71 12.33
CA GLU A 27 19.00 -6.67 13.14
C GLU A 27 18.09 -5.46 13.40
N ALA A 28 17.25 -5.10 12.43
CA ALA A 28 16.33 -3.97 12.56
C ALA A 28 15.01 -4.32 13.28
N ALA A 29 14.80 -5.60 13.65
CA ALA A 29 13.54 -6.10 14.23
C ALA A 29 12.30 -5.65 13.45
N ILE A 30 12.42 -5.57 12.11
CA ILE A 30 11.30 -5.20 11.24
C ILE A 30 10.43 -6.45 11.09
N GLU A 31 9.53 -6.64 12.04
CA GLU A 31 8.51 -7.68 11.98
C GLU A 31 7.32 -7.17 11.16
N ASP A 32 6.84 -8.02 10.26
CA ASP A 32 5.72 -7.70 9.37
C ASP A 32 4.34 -7.88 10.05
N SER A 33 4.34 -8.15 11.37
CA SER A 33 3.14 -8.34 12.21
C SER A 33 2.54 -7.03 12.72
N THR A 34 3.21 -5.89 12.54
CA THR A 34 2.76 -4.60 13.10
C THR A 34 1.32 -4.23 12.70
N LEU A 35 0.88 -4.62 11.50
CA LEU A 35 -0.49 -4.39 11.04
C LEU A 35 -1.53 -5.26 11.78
N ASP A 36 -1.12 -6.43 12.26
CA ASP A 36 -1.99 -7.33 13.02
C ASP A 36 -2.08 -6.86 14.47
N ASP A 37 -0.96 -6.46 15.08
CA ASP A 37 -0.92 -5.88 16.43
C ASP A 37 -1.78 -4.61 16.54
N LEU A 38 -1.73 -3.74 15.53
CA LEU A 38 -2.57 -2.53 15.46
C LEU A 38 -4.05 -2.88 15.29
N GLY A 39 -4.37 -3.95 14.57
CA GLY A 39 -5.74 -4.45 14.41
C GLY A 39 -6.31 -4.97 15.73
N ASP A 40 -5.51 -5.72 16.48
CA ASP A 40 -5.90 -6.28 17.79
C ASP A 40 -6.11 -5.16 18.83
N LEU A 41 -5.24 -4.14 18.81
CA LEU A 41 -5.39 -2.97 19.68
C LEU A 41 -6.69 -2.21 19.42
N LEU A 42 -7.04 -1.97 18.14
CA LEU A 42 -8.30 -1.31 17.80
C LEU A 42 -9.53 -2.20 18.07
N SER A 43 -9.39 -3.52 17.96
CA SER A 43 -10.48 -4.47 18.23
C SER A 43 -10.76 -4.68 19.71
N SER A 44 -9.82 -4.31 20.59
CA SER A 44 -10.00 -4.32 22.05
C SER A 44 -10.89 -3.17 22.56
N SER A 45 -11.17 -2.18 21.71
CA SER A 45 -12.16 -1.13 21.94
C SER A 45 -13.57 -1.72 21.79
N PRO A 46 -14.49 -1.48 22.75
CA PRO A 46 -15.87 -1.93 22.59
C PRO A 46 -16.46 -1.32 21.30
N PRO A 47 -17.17 -2.12 20.48
CA PRO A 47 -17.69 -1.63 19.22
C PRO A 47 -18.59 -0.41 19.47
N PRO A 48 -18.47 0.66 18.65
CA PRO A 48 -19.28 1.86 18.84
C PRO A 48 -20.75 1.46 18.72
N ALA A 49 -21.47 1.56 19.83
CA ALA A 49 -22.91 1.39 19.85
C ALA A 49 -23.52 2.46 18.94
N ASP A 50 -24.15 2.01 17.86
CA ASP A 50 -24.97 2.76 16.93
C ASP A 50 -24.28 3.70 15.91
N PRO A 51 -24.95 3.95 14.75
CA PRO A 51 -24.54 5.01 13.82
C PRO A 51 -24.51 6.37 14.55
N PRO A 52 -23.66 7.33 14.10
CA PRO A 52 -23.55 8.63 14.74
C PRO A 52 -24.90 9.34 14.70
N VAL A 53 -25.63 9.28 15.81
CA VAL A 53 -26.89 10.00 15.99
C VAL A 53 -26.55 11.49 16.07
N PRO A 54 -27.22 12.39 15.33
CA PRO A 54 -27.02 13.83 15.47
C PRO A 54 -27.11 14.21 16.94
N VAL A 55 -26.16 15.00 17.47
CA VAL A 55 -26.18 15.41 18.89
C VAL A 55 -27.51 16.12 19.16
N PRO A 56 -28.42 15.55 19.96
CA PRO A 56 -29.68 16.21 20.29
C PRO A 56 -29.36 17.51 21.02
N GLU A 57 -30.02 18.61 20.66
CA GLU A 57 -29.84 19.90 21.35
C GLU A 57 -30.49 19.91 22.75
N HIS A 58 -31.39 18.96 22.99
CA HIS A 58 -32.20 18.85 24.20
C HIS A 58 -32.01 17.48 24.85
N ASP A 59 -32.10 17.43 26.18
CA ASP A 59 -32.13 16.19 26.96
C ASP A 59 -33.50 15.48 26.85
N ASP A 60 -33.63 14.29 27.45
CA ASP A 60 -34.86 13.50 27.43
C ASP A 60 -36.05 14.20 28.13
N ASN A 61 -35.77 15.28 28.87
CA ASN A 61 -36.76 16.12 29.54
C ASN A 61 -37.07 17.42 28.76
N GLY A 62 -36.55 17.56 27.54
CA GLY A 62 -36.75 18.72 26.67
C GLY A 62 -35.96 19.97 27.09
N ARG A 63 -34.95 19.87 27.95
CA ARG A 63 -34.10 20.99 28.39
C ARG A 63 -32.86 21.10 27.50
N PRO A 64 -32.38 22.31 27.21
CA PRO A 64 -31.16 22.49 26.42
C PRO A 64 -29.96 21.85 27.11
N ILE A 65 -29.18 21.09 26.36
CA ILE A 65 -27.98 20.43 26.86
C ILE A 65 -26.94 21.48 27.25
N SER A 66 -26.25 21.27 28.39
CA SER A 66 -25.17 22.17 28.82
C SER A 66 -24.03 22.19 27.81
N ALA A 67 -23.34 23.32 27.68
CA ALA A 67 -22.22 23.47 26.74
C ALA A 67 -21.17 22.36 26.89
N GLY A 68 -20.83 21.99 28.14
CA GLY A 68 -19.87 20.92 28.42
C GLY A 68 -20.39 19.52 28.05
N ALA A 69 -21.68 19.24 28.20
CA ALA A 69 -22.25 17.96 27.76
C ALA A 69 -22.33 17.86 26.23
N ARG A 70 -22.58 18.98 25.54
CA ARG A 70 -22.53 19.06 24.08
C ARG A 70 -21.12 18.83 23.56
N GLU A 71 -20.12 19.46 24.18
CA GLU A 71 -18.71 19.29 23.81
C GLU A 71 -18.24 17.85 24.00
N ARG A 72 -18.60 17.20 25.12
CA ARG A 72 -18.31 15.78 25.33
C ARG A 72 -18.89 14.91 24.22
N ARG A 73 -20.16 15.07 23.88
CA ARG A 73 -20.81 14.30 22.80
C ARG A 73 -20.14 14.51 21.44
N LEU A 74 -19.73 15.74 21.12
CA LEU A 74 -18.99 16.00 19.87
C LEU A 74 -17.62 15.32 19.87
N SER A 75 -16.91 15.33 21.00
CA SER A 75 -15.62 14.65 21.12
C SER A 75 -15.75 13.13 20.97
N GLU A 76 -16.80 12.53 21.54
CA GLU A 76 -17.11 11.10 21.39
C GLU A 76 -17.39 10.74 19.93
N GLN A 77 -18.18 11.56 19.22
CA GLN A 77 -18.43 11.36 17.79
C GLN A 77 -17.16 11.46 16.94
N GLN A 78 -16.25 12.39 17.28
CA GLN A 78 -14.96 12.49 16.61
C GLN A 78 -14.11 11.24 16.83
N LEU A 79 -14.08 10.71 18.06
CA LEU A 79 -13.38 9.48 18.38
C LEU A 79 -13.91 8.28 17.57
N VAL A 80 -15.23 8.10 17.52
CA VAL A 80 -15.86 7.03 16.71
C VAL A 80 -15.53 7.18 15.23
N LYS A 81 -15.52 8.42 14.72
CA LYS A 81 -15.15 8.69 13.32
C LYS A 81 -13.68 8.34 13.05
N MET A 82 -12.78 8.67 13.98
CA MET A 82 -11.37 8.34 13.88
C MET A 82 -11.15 6.83 13.93
N GLU A 83 -11.77 6.14 14.89
CA GLU A 83 -11.68 4.68 15.02
C GLU A 83 -12.07 3.97 13.72
N ARG A 84 -13.24 4.31 13.16
CA ARG A 84 -13.69 3.75 11.87
C ARG A 84 -12.72 4.06 10.72
N GLY A 85 -12.18 5.28 10.69
CA GLY A 85 -11.18 5.68 9.70
C GLY A 85 -9.89 4.87 9.81
N LEU A 86 -9.43 4.60 11.04
CA LEU A 86 -8.24 3.81 11.31
C LEU A 86 -8.45 2.34 10.95
N SER A 87 -9.58 1.73 11.32
CA SER A 87 -9.92 0.35 10.95
C SER A 87 -9.93 0.17 9.43
N HIS A 88 -10.59 1.07 8.70
CA HIS A 88 -10.62 1.02 7.24
C HIS A 88 -9.23 1.25 6.62
N GLY A 89 -8.45 2.16 7.19
CA GLY A 89 -7.07 2.41 6.77
C GLY A 89 -6.19 1.17 6.88
N LEU A 90 -6.28 0.44 8.01
CA LEU A 90 -5.52 -0.80 8.21
C LEU A 90 -5.91 -1.90 7.23
N GLU A 91 -7.21 -2.07 6.96
CA GLU A 91 -7.70 -3.02 5.95
C GLU A 91 -7.14 -2.68 4.56
N SER A 92 -7.20 -1.42 4.16
CA SER A 92 -6.65 -0.93 2.89
C SER A 92 -5.14 -1.19 2.77
N ILE A 93 -4.38 -0.98 3.85
CA ILE A 93 -2.94 -1.26 3.87
C ILE A 93 -2.68 -2.76 3.71
N ARG A 94 -3.44 -3.64 4.40
CA ARG A 94 -3.32 -5.10 4.25
C ARG A 94 -3.61 -5.56 2.82
N ASP A 95 -4.60 -4.94 2.17
CA ASP A 95 -4.93 -5.24 0.78
C ASP A 95 -3.85 -4.75 -0.19
N ALA A 96 -3.33 -3.55 0.02
CA ALA A 96 -2.22 -3.01 -0.77
C ALA A 96 -0.97 -3.90 -0.66
N LYS A 97 -0.63 -4.35 0.56
CA LYS A 97 0.47 -5.29 0.80
C LYS A 97 0.32 -6.57 -0.03
N ARG A 98 -0.84 -7.23 0.05
CA ARG A 98 -1.14 -8.41 -0.78
C ARG A 98 -1.08 -8.11 -2.28
N GLY A 99 -1.44 -6.90 -2.69
CA GLY A 99 -1.31 -6.43 -4.07
C GLY A 99 0.15 -6.35 -4.53
N ILE A 100 1.02 -5.81 -3.67
CA ILE A 100 2.46 -5.69 -3.94
C ILE A 100 3.11 -7.07 -4.03
N GLU A 101 2.83 -7.99 -3.10
CA GLU A 101 3.35 -9.36 -3.14
C GLU A 101 3.02 -10.06 -4.47
N LYS A 102 1.79 -9.86 -4.99
CA LYS A 102 1.38 -10.38 -6.31
C LYS A 102 2.17 -9.74 -7.45
N LEU A 103 2.42 -8.44 -7.39
CA LEU A 103 3.23 -7.73 -8.40
C LEU A 103 4.68 -8.21 -8.39
N GLU A 104 5.28 -8.39 -7.21
CA GLU A 104 6.64 -8.91 -7.07
C GLU A 104 6.76 -10.33 -7.65
N GLN A 105 5.77 -11.19 -7.41
CA GLN A 105 5.71 -12.52 -8.02
C GLN A 105 5.58 -12.44 -9.54
N ALA A 106 4.73 -11.55 -10.06
CA ALA A 106 4.55 -11.37 -11.50
C ALA A 106 5.84 -10.86 -12.18
N VAL A 107 6.51 -9.88 -11.58
CA VAL A 107 7.79 -9.34 -12.10
C VAL A 107 8.90 -10.39 -12.03
N SER A 108 8.98 -11.15 -10.94
CA SER A 108 10.02 -12.18 -10.75
C SER A 108 9.79 -13.42 -11.62
N SER A 109 8.54 -13.73 -11.96
CA SER A 109 8.18 -14.86 -12.83
C SER A 109 8.16 -14.51 -14.31
N THR A 110 8.28 -13.23 -14.68
CA THR A 110 8.36 -12.81 -16.07
C THR A 110 9.76 -13.13 -16.61
N PRO A 111 9.91 -14.07 -17.56
CA PRO A 111 11.19 -14.29 -18.21
C PRO A 111 11.60 -13.03 -18.98
N PRO A 112 12.92 -12.73 -19.12
CA PRO A 112 13.37 -11.57 -19.88
C PRO A 112 12.85 -11.71 -21.32
N ALA A 113 11.88 -10.88 -21.68
CA ALA A 113 11.38 -10.85 -23.04
C ALA A 113 12.54 -10.45 -23.94
N VAL A 114 12.94 -11.38 -24.82
CA VAL A 114 13.76 -11.08 -25.99
C VAL A 114 13.05 -9.94 -26.71
N ALA A 115 13.64 -8.75 -26.69
CA ALA A 115 13.22 -7.61 -27.47
C ALA A 115 13.24 -8.01 -28.95
N LYS A 116 12.11 -8.52 -29.46
CA LYS A 116 11.89 -8.65 -30.89
C LYS A 116 11.63 -7.24 -31.41
N GLU A 117 12.72 -6.67 -31.90
CA GLU A 117 12.78 -5.63 -32.91
C GLU A 117 11.55 -5.68 -33.82
N VAL A 118 10.67 -4.70 -33.65
CA VAL A 118 9.59 -4.43 -34.58
C VAL A 118 10.25 -3.88 -35.83
N VAL A 119 10.52 -4.78 -36.77
CA VAL A 119 10.99 -4.47 -38.11
C VAL A 119 10.00 -3.49 -38.75
N ALA A 120 10.51 -2.30 -39.04
CA ALA A 120 9.86 -1.31 -39.87
C ALA A 120 9.54 -1.90 -41.25
N ALA A 121 8.30 -1.74 -41.70
CA ALA A 121 7.91 -1.95 -43.09
C ALA A 121 7.21 -0.69 -43.64
N PRO A 122 7.36 -0.40 -44.94
CA PRO A 122 7.70 0.94 -45.40
C PRO A 122 6.50 1.81 -45.78
N VAL A 123 6.75 3.10 -45.71
CA VAL A 123 6.04 4.22 -46.32
C VAL A 123 5.61 3.89 -47.76
N GLY A 124 4.30 3.95 -48.00
CA GLY A 124 3.66 3.92 -49.32
C GLY A 124 2.63 5.05 -49.40
N THR A 125 2.85 5.94 -50.35
CA THR A 125 2.28 7.28 -50.57
C THR A 125 0.84 7.34 -51.07
N VAL A 126 0.08 8.27 -50.46
CA VAL A 126 -0.95 9.23 -50.96
C VAL A 126 -2.02 8.85 -52.01
N ALA A 127 -3.29 9.06 -51.63
CA ALA A 127 -4.36 9.80 -52.35
C ALA A 127 -5.68 9.71 -51.53
N ASP A 128 -6.01 10.71 -50.71
CA ASP A 128 -6.95 11.82 -50.98
C ASP A 128 -8.43 11.47 -50.73
N VAL A 129 -9.02 12.14 -49.71
CA VAL A 129 -10.33 12.85 -49.67
C VAL A 129 -10.87 12.90 -48.23
N ALA A 130 -10.70 14.09 -47.63
CA ALA A 130 -11.56 14.84 -46.69
C ALA A 130 -12.05 14.24 -45.35
N GLY A 131 -11.65 14.90 -44.24
CA GLY A 131 -12.40 14.92 -42.97
C GLY A 131 -11.56 15.28 -41.73
N ILE A 132 -11.48 16.58 -41.39
CA ILE A 132 -10.60 17.18 -40.37
C ILE A 132 -11.23 17.18 -38.95
N ALA A 133 -10.34 17.20 -37.94
CA ALA A 133 -10.48 17.54 -36.51
C ALA A 133 -10.81 16.38 -35.55
N GLY A 134 -9.97 15.95 -34.60
CA GLY A 134 -8.81 16.58 -33.96
C GLY A 134 -9.19 17.22 -32.61
N ALA A 135 -9.29 16.41 -31.54
CA ALA A 135 -9.48 16.90 -30.17
C ALA A 135 -8.45 16.25 -29.24
N GLY A 136 -7.41 17.03 -28.93
CA GLY A 136 -6.39 16.72 -27.94
C GLY A 136 -6.89 17.01 -26.52
N TRP A 137 -6.38 16.25 -25.56
CA TRP A 137 -6.75 16.35 -24.15
C TRP A 137 -5.93 17.46 -23.48
N LEU A 138 -6.63 18.42 -22.87
CA LEU A 138 -6.04 19.52 -22.10
C LEU A 138 -5.79 19.06 -20.66
N VAL A 139 -4.55 19.15 -20.20
CA VAL A 139 -4.18 18.95 -18.78
C VAL A 139 -4.13 20.33 -18.12
N VAL A 140 -4.94 20.54 -17.09
CA VAL A 140 -4.89 21.74 -16.22
C VAL A 140 -4.18 21.36 -14.93
N VAL A 141 -3.04 22.00 -14.67
CA VAL A 141 -2.36 21.98 -13.36
C VAL A 141 -2.75 23.26 -12.63
N CYS A 142 -3.43 23.14 -11.49
CA CYS A 142 -3.62 24.24 -10.56
C CYS A 142 -2.66 24.05 -9.38
N SER A 143 -1.93 25.12 -9.04
CA SER A 143 -1.16 25.29 -7.81
C SER A 143 -2.06 25.68 -6.64
#